data_AF-A0A2M8FI83-F1
#
_entry.id   AF-A0A2M8FI83-F1
#
_cell.length_a   1.000
_cell.length_b   1.000
_cell.length_c   1.000
_cell.angle_alpha   90.00
_cell.angle_beta   90.00
_cell.angle_gamma   90.00
#
_symmetry.space_group_name_H-M   'P 1'
#
loop_
_entity.id
_entity.type
_entity.pdbx_description
1 polymer ?
#
loop_
_entity_poly.entity_id
_entity_poly.type
_entity_poly.pdbx_seq_one_letter_code
_entity_poly.pdbx_strand_id
1 'polypeptide(L)'
;MLLYKKYLKIFLAILVFMIAFTSEDLIAQQIIGGKVVKRGIWNNKEVEYADGQIALKLKSGVQMQSVIPLINKLNATIVENFDKLRWALLELPTGTDIFSVITALMNNPMIEAVEPNMMAQTTFNPNDPSFQDGHQWALRNIGQNPPGGTNDADIDAPEAWNITQGNSNIIIGILDSGIPMLSGSLSHPDLDDLNKIILGNDYTNDGEGVRDLLGHGTHVAGIVSAETNNSTGIAGVAGDCKILVVQVFNASGYLWWSWFKNGVIYAVDNGAKIINFSGAGGASQEAYDAVAYADSHNVLLVASAGNNCGARVFYPAAYSSSFPNVIAVSATDHNDVISEYSSVGPQVNVAAPGGYGTANFCETEDIYYDADDIYSTTPNYSFNIQNLHPKVTQNYGYLAGSSMAAPHVSGVAGLVLSLNPNLIPSQVRNILQQTADKVAGMGWSKLYK
;
A
#
# COMPACT_ATOMS: atom_id res chain seq x y z
N MET A 1 31.40 -9.07 52.26
CA MET A 1 30.81 -10.04 51.29
C MET A 1 29.39 -10.51 51.67
N LEU A 2 28.60 -9.73 52.43
CA LEU A 2 27.18 -10.02 52.73
C LEU A 2 26.20 -8.90 52.33
N LEU A 3 26.67 -7.69 51.96
CA LEU A 3 25.80 -6.64 51.41
C LEU A 3 25.53 -6.78 49.90
N TYR A 4 26.45 -7.39 49.12
CA TYR A 4 26.30 -7.46 47.65
C TYR A 4 25.22 -8.46 47.18
N LYS A 5 24.91 -9.49 47.98
CA LYS A 5 23.85 -10.47 47.66
C LYS A 5 22.43 -9.97 47.90
N LYS A 6 22.24 -8.90 48.68
CA LYS A 6 20.90 -8.35 48.99
C LYS A 6 20.40 -7.39 47.91
N TYR A 7 21.32 -6.68 47.23
CA TYR A 7 20.97 -5.80 46.11
C TYR A 7 20.82 -6.55 44.77
N LEU A 8 21.53 -7.67 44.56
CA LEU A 8 21.38 -8.45 43.34
C LEU A 8 20.00 -9.14 43.24
N LYS A 9 19.38 -9.51 44.37
CA LYS A 9 18.00 -10.06 44.37
C LYS A 9 16.91 -9.00 44.22
N ILE A 10 17.17 -7.75 44.60
CA ILE A 10 16.21 -6.63 44.40
C ILE A 10 16.33 -6.09 42.98
N PHE A 11 17.54 -6.09 42.38
CA PHE A 11 17.73 -5.72 40.98
C PHE A 11 17.19 -6.79 40.02
N LEU A 12 17.31 -8.09 40.33
CA LEU A 12 16.68 -9.16 39.53
C LEU A 12 15.15 -9.22 39.72
N ALA A 13 14.60 -8.81 40.87
CA ALA A 13 13.15 -8.76 41.07
C ALA A 13 12.48 -7.57 40.35
N ILE A 14 13.22 -6.49 40.12
CA ILE A 14 12.74 -5.35 39.30
C ILE A 14 12.97 -5.64 37.80
N LEU A 15 13.97 -6.44 37.43
CA LEU A 15 14.21 -6.87 36.04
C LEU A 15 13.29 -8.03 35.58
N VAL A 16 12.67 -8.77 36.51
CA VAL A 16 11.72 -9.88 36.21
C VAL A 16 10.25 -9.45 36.33
N PHE A 17 9.96 -8.22 36.79
CA PHE A 17 8.61 -7.63 36.73
C PHE A 17 8.38 -6.75 35.48
N MET A 18 9.35 -6.68 34.57
CA MET A 18 9.24 -6.03 33.25
C MET A 18 9.14 -7.02 32.08
N ILE A 19 8.73 -8.27 32.34
CA ILE A 19 8.47 -9.27 31.30
C ILE A 19 7.16 -10.01 31.65
N ALA A 20 6.06 -9.27 31.58
CA ALA A 20 4.69 -9.78 31.44
C ALA A 20 3.73 -8.60 31.22
N PHE A 21 4.05 -7.74 30.25
CA PHE A 21 3.00 -6.94 29.62
C PHE A 21 2.70 -7.65 28.31
N THR A 22 1.63 -8.43 28.33
CA THR A 22 0.89 -8.79 27.11
C THR A 22 0.60 -7.48 26.37
N SER A 23 0.75 -7.51 25.06
CA SER A 23 0.68 -6.39 24.12
C SER A 23 -0.72 -5.77 23.96
N GLU A 24 -1.54 -5.71 25.03
CA GLU A 24 -2.91 -5.21 24.98
C GLU A 24 -3.14 -3.89 25.75
N ASP A 25 -2.23 -3.44 26.63
CA ASP A 25 -2.53 -2.33 27.56
C ASP A 25 -1.74 -1.02 27.35
N LEU A 26 -1.23 -0.76 26.15
CA LEU A 26 -0.64 0.55 25.80
C LEU A 26 -1.12 1.03 24.42
N ILE A 27 -2.41 0.86 24.14
CA ILE A 27 -3.06 1.69 23.12
C ILE A 27 -3.36 3.02 23.80
N ALA A 28 -2.63 4.08 23.44
CA ALA A 28 -3.04 5.43 23.77
C ALA A 28 -4.48 5.62 23.28
N GLN A 29 -5.43 5.85 24.19
CA GLN A 29 -6.81 6.15 23.82
C GLN A 29 -6.81 7.33 22.85
N GLN A 30 -7.22 7.08 21.61
CA GLN A 30 -7.24 8.10 20.58
C GLN A 30 -8.41 9.05 20.89
N ILE A 31 -8.09 10.32 21.16
CA ILE A 31 -9.10 11.35 21.44
C ILE A 31 -9.27 12.20 20.17
N ILE A 32 -10.45 12.15 19.55
CA ILE A 32 -10.77 12.89 18.32
C ILE A 32 -12.02 13.71 18.53
N GLY A 33 -11.96 15.01 18.21
CA GLY A 33 -13.07 15.93 18.44
C GLY A 33 -13.54 15.97 19.92
N GLY A 34 -12.66 15.64 20.86
CA GLY A 34 -12.96 15.54 22.29
C GLY A 34 -13.62 14.21 22.72
N LYS A 35 -13.76 13.22 21.84
CA LYS A 35 -14.33 11.90 22.13
C LYS A 35 -13.22 10.85 22.19
N VAL A 36 -13.29 9.93 23.16
CA VAL A 36 -12.44 8.73 23.18
C VAL A 36 -12.93 7.78 22.10
N VAL A 37 -12.07 7.38 21.17
CA VAL A 37 -12.41 6.47 20.08
C VAL A 37 -12.06 5.03 20.46
N LYS A 38 -12.97 4.10 20.16
CA LYS A 38 -12.78 2.65 20.29
C LYS A 38 -13.06 1.96 18.96
N ARG A 39 -12.49 0.77 18.79
CA ARG A 39 -12.76 -0.15 17.68
C ARG A 39 -13.66 -1.29 18.12
N GLY A 40 -14.47 -1.81 17.22
CA GLY A 40 -15.37 -2.94 17.47
C GLY A 40 -16.02 -3.45 16.19
N ILE A 41 -16.76 -4.55 16.28
CA ILE A 41 -17.48 -5.13 15.13
C ILE A 41 -18.95 -4.71 15.18
N TRP A 42 -19.42 -4.07 14.10
CA TRP A 42 -20.82 -3.73 13.88
C TRP A 42 -21.26 -4.15 12.48
N ASN A 43 -22.39 -4.86 12.38
CA ASN A 43 -22.90 -5.40 11.11
C ASN A 43 -21.84 -6.16 10.28
N ASN A 44 -21.03 -6.99 10.96
CA ASN A 44 -19.92 -7.77 10.39
C ASN A 44 -18.78 -6.94 9.78
N LYS A 45 -18.68 -5.65 10.11
CA LYS A 45 -17.57 -4.78 9.72
C LYS A 45 -16.88 -4.22 10.95
N GLU A 46 -15.56 -4.02 10.87
CA GLU A 46 -14.85 -3.23 11.88
C GLU A 46 -15.25 -1.76 11.76
N VAL A 47 -15.51 -1.13 12.90
CA VAL A 47 -15.92 0.27 12.98
C VAL A 47 -15.18 0.99 14.09
N GLU A 48 -14.89 2.27 13.86
CA GLU A 48 -14.43 3.21 14.88
C GLU A 48 -15.63 4.01 15.40
N TYR A 49 -15.76 4.13 16.72
CA TYR A 49 -16.90 4.78 17.36
C TYR A 49 -16.49 5.52 18.63
N ALA A 50 -17.31 6.48 19.03
CA ALA A 50 -17.12 7.19 20.29
C ALA A 50 -17.50 6.32 21.50
N ASP A 51 -16.56 6.13 22.43
CA ASP A 51 -16.78 5.35 23.65
C ASP A 51 -17.99 5.87 24.42
N GLY A 52 -18.84 4.96 24.90
CA GLY A 52 -20.05 5.29 25.63
C GLY A 52 -21.20 5.88 24.81
N GLN A 53 -21.05 6.13 23.50
CA GLN A 53 -22.09 6.83 22.72
C GLN A 53 -22.85 5.94 21.73
N ILE A 54 -24.17 6.08 21.72
CA ILE A 54 -25.07 5.43 20.75
C ILE A 54 -26.03 6.45 20.12
N ALA A 55 -26.30 6.30 18.82
CA ALA A 55 -27.36 7.00 18.12
C ALA A 55 -28.63 6.13 18.13
N LEU A 56 -29.78 6.72 18.47
CA LEU A 56 -31.06 6.02 18.58
C LEU A 56 -32.13 6.72 17.76
N LYS A 57 -32.81 5.97 16.89
CA LYS A 57 -33.91 6.44 16.05
C LYS A 57 -35.25 5.88 16.51
N LEU A 58 -36.25 6.74 16.71
CA LEU A 58 -37.61 6.30 17.04
C LEU A 58 -38.40 5.89 15.81
N LYS A 59 -39.34 4.94 15.94
CA LYS A 59 -40.34 4.63 14.90
C LYS A 59 -41.29 5.80 14.65
N SER A 60 -41.88 5.81 13.46
CA SER A 60 -42.77 6.91 13.05
C SER A 60 -43.99 6.97 13.97
N GLY A 61 -44.37 8.18 14.39
CA GLY A 61 -45.48 8.41 15.33
C GLY A 61 -45.18 8.15 16.80
N VAL A 62 -43.99 7.64 17.15
CA VAL A 62 -43.57 7.52 18.55
C VAL A 62 -43.16 8.90 19.08
N GLN A 63 -43.76 9.32 20.19
CA GLN A 63 -43.40 10.57 20.85
C GLN A 63 -42.18 10.38 21.75
N MET A 64 -41.31 11.40 21.80
CA MET A 64 -40.12 11.43 22.66
C MET A 64 -40.45 11.09 24.13
N GLN A 65 -41.57 11.60 24.67
CA GLN A 65 -41.93 11.36 26.07
C GLN A 65 -42.10 9.86 26.40
N SER A 66 -42.48 9.06 25.41
CA SER A 66 -42.66 7.61 25.57
C SER A 66 -41.34 6.85 25.73
N VAL A 67 -40.21 7.42 25.28
CA VAL A 67 -38.88 6.77 25.37
C VAL A 67 -38.06 7.21 26.58
N ILE A 68 -38.45 8.29 27.27
CA ILE A 68 -37.75 8.78 28.48
C ILE A 68 -37.61 7.72 29.58
N PRO A 69 -38.63 6.91 29.92
CA PRO A 69 -38.47 5.85 30.92
C PRO A 69 -37.42 4.80 30.54
N LEU A 70 -37.28 4.52 29.24
CA LEU A 70 -36.27 3.59 28.73
C LEU A 70 -34.87 4.19 28.85
N ILE A 71 -34.69 5.46 28.46
CA ILE A 71 -33.41 6.17 28.58
C ILE A 71 -32.97 6.24 30.06
N ASN A 72 -33.89 6.57 30.96
CA ASN A 72 -33.61 6.58 32.40
C ASN A 72 -33.21 5.20 32.93
N LYS A 73 -33.84 4.13 32.45
CA LYS A 73 -33.48 2.75 32.83
C LYS A 73 -32.06 2.37 32.41
N LEU A 74 -31.57 2.94 31.30
CA LEU A 74 -30.19 2.77 30.85
C LEU A 74 -29.20 3.64 31.63
N ASN A 75 -29.66 4.54 32.50
CA ASN A 75 -28.87 5.63 33.08
C ASN A 75 -28.15 6.45 32.01
N ALA A 76 -28.76 6.58 30.83
CA ALA A 76 -28.19 7.31 29.71
C ALA A 76 -28.53 8.80 29.78
N THR A 77 -27.62 9.65 29.33
CA THR A 77 -27.85 11.09 29.15
C THR A 77 -28.12 11.39 27.69
N ILE A 78 -29.11 12.23 27.40
CA ILE A 78 -29.35 12.72 26.03
C ILE A 78 -28.34 13.83 25.75
N VAL A 79 -27.38 13.58 24.86
CA VAL A 79 -26.37 14.55 24.41
C VAL A 79 -26.95 15.44 23.32
N GLU A 80 -27.62 14.82 22.35
CA GLU A 80 -28.36 15.52 21.30
C GLU A 80 -29.81 15.01 21.29
N ASN A 81 -30.75 15.95 21.28
CA ASN A 81 -32.16 15.63 21.37
C ASN A 81 -32.71 15.11 20.03
N PHE A 82 -33.87 14.45 20.09
CA PHE A 82 -34.55 13.91 18.91
C PHE A 82 -34.79 14.99 17.86
N ASP A 83 -34.20 14.80 16.68
CA ASP A 83 -34.26 15.74 15.58
C ASP A 83 -35.45 15.50 14.63
N LYS A 84 -35.50 16.23 13.51
CA LYS A 84 -36.53 16.06 12.46
C LYS A 84 -36.51 14.68 11.79
N LEU A 85 -35.38 13.96 11.87
CA LEU A 85 -35.20 12.60 11.37
C LEU A 85 -35.50 11.55 12.45
N ARG A 86 -35.81 11.98 13.68
CA ARG A 86 -36.13 11.20 14.88
C ARG A 86 -34.91 10.51 15.50
N TRP A 87 -33.72 11.05 15.28
CA TRP A 87 -32.48 10.60 15.90
C TRP A 87 -32.14 11.40 17.15
N ALA A 88 -31.72 10.72 18.21
CA ALA A 88 -31.07 11.31 19.37
C ALA A 88 -29.70 10.64 19.58
N LEU A 89 -28.76 11.40 20.14
CA LEU A 89 -27.46 10.89 20.59
C LEU A 89 -27.49 10.70 22.10
N LEU A 90 -27.15 9.50 22.57
CA LEU A 90 -27.13 9.14 23.98
C LEU A 90 -25.70 8.86 24.45
N GLU A 91 -25.37 9.36 25.64
CA GLU A 91 -24.17 9.01 26.41
C GLU A 91 -24.55 7.98 27.47
N LEU A 92 -23.90 6.82 27.45
CA LEU A 92 -24.05 5.75 28.43
C LEU A 92 -23.03 5.93 29.57
N PRO A 93 -23.28 5.35 30.76
CA PRO A 93 -22.32 5.39 31.85
C PRO A 93 -20.95 4.84 31.43
N THR A 94 -19.88 5.44 31.96
CA THR A 94 -18.50 5.00 31.70
C THR A 94 -18.31 3.50 31.97
N GLY A 95 -17.66 2.80 31.03
CA GLY A 95 -17.43 1.35 31.11
C GLY A 95 -18.59 0.48 30.65
N THR A 96 -19.68 1.07 30.16
CA THR A 96 -20.79 0.31 29.53
C THR A 96 -20.34 -0.31 28.21
N ASP A 97 -20.61 -1.59 28.02
CA ASP A 97 -20.53 -2.23 26.70
C ASP A 97 -21.71 -1.76 25.83
N ILE A 98 -21.41 -0.86 24.89
CA ILE A 98 -22.43 -0.26 24.03
C ILE A 98 -23.10 -1.30 23.13
N PHE A 99 -22.40 -2.35 22.70
CA PHE A 99 -22.94 -3.34 21.76
C PHE A 99 -24.00 -4.22 22.43
N SER A 100 -23.79 -4.56 23.71
CA SER A 100 -24.82 -5.23 24.52
C SER A 100 -26.08 -4.37 24.67
N VAL A 101 -25.93 -3.06 24.87
CA VAL A 101 -27.07 -2.13 24.96
C VAL A 101 -27.80 -2.00 23.63
N ILE A 102 -27.06 -1.80 22.53
CA ILE A 102 -27.60 -1.76 21.17
C ILE A 102 -28.42 -3.03 20.89
N THR A 103 -27.87 -4.22 21.15
CA THR A 103 -28.55 -5.51 20.98
C THR A 103 -29.87 -5.58 21.76
N ALA A 104 -29.89 -5.09 23.00
CA ALA A 104 -31.11 -5.07 23.82
C ALA A 104 -32.17 -4.11 23.26
N LEU A 105 -31.76 -3.01 22.64
CA LEU A 105 -32.63 -1.97 22.10
C LEU A 105 -33.21 -2.30 20.72
N MET A 106 -32.51 -3.11 19.91
CA MET A 106 -32.96 -3.50 18.56
C MET A 106 -34.36 -4.16 18.55
N ASN A 107 -34.75 -4.85 19.63
CA ASN A 107 -36.05 -5.51 19.74
C ASN A 107 -37.15 -4.63 20.38
N ASN A 108 -36.86 -3.37 20.70
CA ASN A 108 -37.82 -2.50 21.35
C ASN A 108 -38.91 -2.02 20.36
N PRO A 109 -40.21 -2.10 20.70
CA PRO A 109 -41.29 -1.73 19.78
C PRO A 109 -41.27 -0.25 19.37
N MET A 110 -40.63 0.62 20.14
CA MET A 110 -40.54 2.07 19.89
C MET A 110 -39.34 2.49 19.04
N ILE A 111 -38.34 1.62 18.87
CA ILE A 111 -37.06 1.94 18.23
C ILE A 111 -37.06 1.44 16.78
N GLU A 112 -36.73 2.33 15.86
CA GLU A 112 -36.56 2.01 14.43
C GLU A 112 -35.14 1.53 14.13
N ALA A 113 -34.15 2.22 14.70
CA ALA A 113 -32.74 1.90 14.54
C ALA A 113 -31.97 2.32 15.79
N VAL A 114 -30.85 1.65 16.05
CA VAL A 114 -29.89 2.01 17.08
C VAL A 114 -28.51 1.56 16.62
N GLU A 115 -27.52 2.44 16.74
CA GLU A 115 -26.18 2.20 16.25
C GLU A 115 -25.12 2.90 17.12
N PRO A 116 -23.85 2.47 17.09
CA PRO A 116 -22.76 3.23 17.69
C PRO A 116 -22.69 4.64 17.09
N ASN A 117 -22.27 5.64 17.86
CA ASN A 117 -21.90 6.93 17.27
C ASN A 117 -20.58 6.77 16.51
N MET A 118 -20.69 6.43 15.23
CA MET A 118 -19.55 6.12 14.37
C MET A 118 -18.73 7.37 14.09
N MET A 119 -17.41 7.18 14.09
CA MET A 119 -16.51 8.18 13.57
C MET A 119 -16.55 8.12 12.03
N ALA A 120 -16.70 9.29 11.41
CA ALA A 120 -16.43 9.48 10.00
C ALA A 120 -15.26 10.45 9.87
N GLN A 121 -14.31 10.15 8.99
CA GLN A 121 -13.15 10.99 8.72
C GLN A 121 -13.08 11.28 7.22
N THR A 122 -12.64 12.48 6.85
CA THR A 122 -12.23 12.76 5.48
C THR A 122 -10.91 12.05 5.23
N THR A 123 -10.87 11.12 4.27
CA THR A 123 -9.60 10.53 3.84
C THR A 123 -8.78 11.58 3.08
N PHE A 124 -7.45 11.50 3.18
CA PHE A 124 -6.55 12.35 2.44
C PHE A 124 -6.82 12.17 0.94
N ASN A 125 -7.16 13.26 0.27
CA ASN A 125 -7.48 13.26 -1.14
C ASN A 125 -6.52 14.22 -1.85
N PRO A 126 -5.47 13.70 -2.53
CA PRO A 126 -4.53 14.53 -3.25
C PRO A 126 -5.21 15.51 -4.21
N ASN A 127 -4.54 16.64 -4.48
CA ASN A 127 -5.01 17.64 -5.45
C ASN A 127 -4.56 17.35 -6.90
N ASP A 128 -3.94 16.19 -7.12
CA ASP A 128 -3.39 15.72 -8.39
C ASP A 128 -4.54 15.33 -9.35
N PRO A 129 -4.68 15.98 -10.52
CA PRO A 129 -5.87 15.84 -11.36
C PRO A 129 -6.18 14.40 -11.80
N SER A 130 -5.18 13.59 -12.12
CA SER A 130 -5.41 12.20 -12.57
C SER A 130 -5.88 11.28 -11.44
N PHE A 131 -5.51 11.57 -10.20
CA PHE A 131 -6.10 10.91 -9.04
C PHE A 131 -7.57 11.34 -8.84
N GLN A 132 -7.85 12.63 -8.95
CA GLN A 132 -9.19 13.19 -8.74
C GLN A 132 -10.20 12.72 -9.79
N ASP A 133 -9.78 12.65 -11.05
CA ASP A 133 -10.62 12.22 -12.17
C ASP A 133 -10.72 10.68 -12.29
N GLY A 134 -10.18 9.93 -11.32
CA GLY A 134 -10.37 8.48 -11.19
C GLY A 134 -9.48 7.61 -12.09
N HIS A 135 -8.44 8.18 -12.71
CA HIS A 135 -7.53 7.40 -13.58
C HIS A 135 -6.67 6.41 -12.77
N GLN A 136 -6.31 6.76 -11.53
CA GLN A 136 -5.50 5.92 -10.65
C GLN A 136 -6.34 4.97 -9.81
N TRP A 137 -7.12 4.10 -10.48
CA TRP A 137 -7.96 3.11 -9.80
C TRP A 137 -7.16 2.23 -8.85
N ALA A 138 -5.90 1.92 -9.20
CA ALA A 138 -4.99 1.13 -8.39
C ALA A 138 -4.71 1.72 -7.00
N LEU A 139 -4.91 3.04 -6.83
CA LEU A 139 -4.78 3.75 -5.55
C LEU A 139 -6.14 3.95 -4.88
N ARG A 140 -7.21 4.08 -5.67
CA ARG A 140 -8.59 4.28 -5.21
C ARG A 140 -9.59 3.85 -6.29
N ASN A 141 -10.23 2.72 -6.08
CA ASN A 141 -11.23 2.11 -6.94
C ASN A 141 -12.61 2.25 -6.32
N ILE A 142 -13.35 3.23 -6.82
CA ILE A 142 -14.73 3.52 -6.43
C ILE A 142 -15.74 2.96 -7.45
N GLY A 143 -15.33 2.00 -8.28
CA GLY A 143 -16.12 1.51 -9.41
C GLY A 143 -16.38 2.58 -10.48
N GLN A 144 -15.45 3.54 -10.62
CA GLN A 144 -15.50 4.59 -11.65
C GLN A 144 -15.61 3.98 -13.04
N ASN A 145 -16.23 4.67 -14.01
CA ASN A 145 -16.32 4.18 -15.38
C ASN A 145 -15.88 5.28 -16.37
N PRO A 146 -14.78 5.08 -17.13
CA PRO A 146 -13.91 3.90 -17.14
C PRO A 146 -12.94 3.82 -15.92
N PRO A 147 -12.31 2.66 -15.62
CA PRO A 147 -12.48 1.37 -16.30
C PRO A 147 -13.77 0.60 -15.94
N GLY A 148 -14.35 0.87 -14.79
CA GLY A 148 -15.29 0.02 -14.09
C GLY A 148 -14.59 -0.60 -12.89
N GLY A 149 -14.94 -1.84 -12.55
CA GLY A 149 -14.25 -2.60 -11.52
C GLY A 149 -15.07 -2.89 -10.28
N THR A 150 -14.47 -3.72 -9.44
CA THR A 150 -15.02 -4.02 -8.12
C THR A 150 -14.62 -2.88 -7.20
N ASN A 151 -15.61 -2.20 -6.63
CA ASN A 151 -15.38 -1.16 -5.62
C ASN A 151 -14.50 -1.75 -4.51
N ASP A 152 -13.50 -0.99 -4.04
CA ASP A 152 -12.49 -1.42 -3.04
C ASP A 152 -11.39 -2.36 -3.58
N ALA A 153 -11.38 -2.69 -4.88
CA ALA A 153 -10.30 -3.47 -5.49
C ALA A 153 -9.10 -2.58 -5.84
N ASP A 154 -8.37 -2.16 -4.81
CA ASP A 154 -7.19 -1.29 -4.88
C ASP A 154 -6.20 -1.57 -3.73
N ILE A 155 -5.39 -0.59 -3.30
CA ILE A 155 -4.39 -0.74 -2.22
C ILE A 155 -4.67 0.11 -0.98
N ASP A 156 -5.84 0.74 -0.89
CA ASP A 156 -6.26 1.64 0.19
C ASP A 156 -5.28 2.81 0.43
N ALA A 157 -4.80 3.43 -0.67
CA ALA A 157 -3.81 4.50 -0.55
C ALA A 157 -4.32 5.73 0.23
N PRO A 158 -5.55 6.24 0.03
CA PRO A 158 -6.11 7.36 0.80
C PRO A 158 -6.16 7.10 2.32
N GLU A 159 -6.45 5.87 2.72
CA GLU A 159 -6.50 5.40 4.08
C GLU A 159 -5.10 5.44 4.68
N ALA A 160 -4.11 4.89 3.96
CA ALA A 160 -2.71 4.90 4.38
C ALA A 160 -2.14 6.33 4.47
N TRP A 161 -2.49 7.22 3.55
CA TRP A 161 -2.03 8.61 3.53
C TRP A 161 -2.57 9.47 4.68
N ASN A 162 -3.64 9.05 5.36
CA ASN A 162 -4.06 9.66 6.63
C ASN A 162 -3.08 9.37 7.77
N ILE A 163 -2.27 8.32 7.64
CA ILE A 163 -1.29 7.88 8.63
C ILE A 163 0.09 8.45 8.26
N THR A 164 0.53 8.26 7.02
CA THR A 164 1.78 8.81 6.49
C THR A 164 1.78 8.84 4.95
N GLN A 165 2.47 9.82 4.37
CA GLN A 165 2.70 9.93 2.92
C GLN A 165 4.14 9.51 2.53
N GLY A 166 4.92 9.06 3.51
CA GLY A 166 6.32 8.67 3.34
C GLY A 166 7.25 9.47 4.26
N ASN A 167 8.54 9.27 4.08
CA ASN A 167 9.58 9.97 4.83
C ASN A 167 10.82 10.06 3.96
N SER A 168 11.36 11.27 3.81
CA SER A 168 12.51 11.54 2.94
C SER A 168 13.83 10.89 3.41
N ASN A 169 13.85 10.25 4.58
CA ASN A 169 14.97 9.41 5.02
C ASN A 169 14.88 7.96 4.48
N ILE A 170 13.74 7.56 3.91
CA ILE A 170 13.57 6.26 3.27
C ILE A 170 13.90 6.40 1.79
N ILE A 171 14.95 5.72 1.36
CA ILE A 171 15.39 5.67 -0.03
C ILE A 171 14.91 4.36 -0.66
N ILE A 172 14.20 4.47 -1.78
CA ILE A 172 13.74 3.34 -2.60
C ILE A 172 14.55 3.33 -3.89
N GLY A 173 15.39 2.31 -4.08
CA GLY A 173 16.16 2.11 -5.29
C GLY A 173 15.28 1.61 -6.43
N ILE A 174 15.20 2.34 -7.53
CA ILE A 174 14.51 1.96 -8.76
C ILE A 174 15.56 1.43 -9.74
N LEU A 175 15.71 0.11 -9.81
CA LEU A 175 16.61 -0.56 -10.76
C LEU A 175 15.82 -0.86 -12.04
N ASP A 176 15.87 0.05 -13.00
CA ASP A 176 14.98 0.03 -14.17
C ASP A 176 15.62 0.65 -15.43
N SER A 177 14.85 1.17 -16.38
CA SER A 177 15.33 1.75 -17.64
C SER A 177 15.72 3.22 -17.57
N GLY A 178 15.61 3.85 -16.40
CA GLY A 178 15.99 5.25 -16.17
C GLY A 178 14.86 6.12 -15.62
N ILE A 179 15.01 7.43 -15.77
CA ILE A 179 14.03 8.47 -15.41
C ILE A 179 13.98 9.57 -16.51
N PRO A 180 12.89 10.34 -16.67
CA PRO A 180 12.78 11.35 -17.72
C PRO A 180 13.82 12.45 -17.56
N MET A 181 14.72 12.54 -18.54
CA MET A 181 15.73 13.57 -18.60
C MET A 181 15.79 14.25 -19.98
N LEU A 182 15.88 15.57 -19.99
CA LEU A 182 16.15 16.37 -21.17
C LEU A 182 17.34 17.29 -20.92
N SER A 183 18.29 17.31 -21.84
CA SER A 183 19.50 18.14 -21.73
C SER A 183 20.27 17.94 -20.40
N GLY A 184 20.30 16.70 -19.90
CA GLY A 184 21.02 16.34 -18.67
C GLY A 184 20.32 16.74 -17.35
N SER A 185 19.07 17.19 -17.40
CA SER A 185 18.26 17.53 -16.22
C SER A 185 16.97 16.73 -16.19
N LEU A 186 16.43 16.49 -15.00
CA LEU A 186 15.07 15.95 -14.82
C LEU A 186 14.07 16.84 -15.56
N SER A 187 13.11 16.23 -16.25
CA SER A 187 12.23 16.98 -17.16
C SER A 187 10.74 16.83 -16.89
N HIS A 188 10.31 15.86 -16.09
CA HIS A 188 8.89 15.56 -15.89
C HIS A 188 8.36 16.21 -14.61
N PRO A 189 7.20 16.89 -14.63
CA PRO A 189 6.71 17.70 -13.50
C PRO A 189 6.45 16.91 -12.20
N ASP A 190 6.08 15.64 -12.29
CA ASP A 190 5.93 14.80 -11.08
C ASP A 190 7.22 14.08 -10.66
N LEU A 191 8.32 14.27 -11.42
CA LEU A 191 9.61 13.60 -11.22
C LEU A 191 10.79 14.56 -11.46
N ASP A 192 10.70 15.81 -11.02
CA ASP A 192 11.75 16.83 -11.18
C ASP A 192 12.33 17.40 -9.87
N ASP A 193 11.87 16.94 -8.70
CA ASP A 193 12.44 17.37 -7.41
C ASP A 193 13.80 16.72 -7.11
N LEU A 194 14.86 17.51 -7.22
CA LEU A 194 16.24 17.11 -6.90
C LEU A 194 16.48 16.79 -5.41
N ASN A 195 15.58 17.19 -4.51
CA ASN A 195 15.69 16.78 -3.10
C ASN A 195 15.21 15.35 -2.87
N LYS A 196 14.35 14.86 -3.76
CA LYS A 196 13.68 13.57 -3.69
C LYS A 196 14.29 12.53 -4.62
N ILE A 197 14.80 12.96 -5.77
CA ILE A 197 15.37 12.10 -6.80
C ILE A 197 16.89 12.12 -6.72
N ILE A 198 17.45 10.93 -6.49
CA ILE A 198 18.89 10.69 -6.51
C ILE A 198 19.23 9.99 -7.83
N LEU A 199 20.04 10.62 -8.66
CA LEU A 199 20.54 10.03 -9.90
C LEU A 199 21.72 9.11 -9.62
N GLY A 200 21.55 7.82 -9.89
CA GLY A 200 22.59 6.80 -9.76
C GLY A 200 23.33 6.53 -11.07
N ASN A 201 23.89 5.32 -11.17
CA ASN A 201 24.66 4.90 -12.33
C ASN A 201 23.78 4.37 -13.47
N ASP A 202 24.28 4.56 -14.70
CA ASP A 202 23.86 3.84 -15.90
C ASP A 202 24.84 2.69 -16.17
N TYR A 203 24.33 1.45 -16.18
CA TYR A 203 25.12 0.25 -16.48
C TYR A 203 24.95 -0.26 -17.92
N THR A 204 24.06 0.32 -18.72
CA THR A 204 23.74 -0.17 -20.07
C THR A 204 24.72 0.35 -21.12
N ASN A 205 25.42 1.45 -20.81
CA ASN A 205 26.31 2.20 -21.70
C ASN A 205 25.59 2.81 -22.91
N ASP A 206 24.32 3.21 -22.75
CA ASP A 206 23.55 3.88 -23.81
C ASP A 206 24.01 5.34 -24.03
N GLY A 207 24.88 5.87 -23.15
CA GLY A 207 25.64 7.10 -23.38
C GLY A 207 24.93 8.40 -22.97
N GLU A 208 23.79 8.31 -22.30
CA GLU A 208 22.96 9.46 -21.91
C GLU A 208 22.71 9.55 -20.39
N GLY A 209 23.54 8.88 -19.59
CA GLY A 209 23.28 8.73 -18.15
C GLY A 209 22.01 7.90 -17.92
N VAL A 210 21.32 8.12 -16.79
CA VAL A 210 20.09 7.38 -16.45
C VAL A 210 18.83 7.86 -17.21
N ARG A 211 18.99 8.40 -18.41
CA ARG A 211 17.88 8.91 -19.21
C ARG A 211 17.03 7.75 -19.73
N ASP A 212 15.74 7.80 -19.44
CA ASP A 212 14.82 6.74 -19.87
C ASP A 212 14.43 6.88 -21.35
N LEU A 213 14.99 6.03 -22.20
CA LEU A 213 14.63 5.92 -23.62
C LEU A 213 13.58 4.82 -23.89
N LEU A 214 13.35 3.94 -22.91
CA LEU A 214 12.36 2.88 -23.01
C LEU A 214 10.97 3.35 -22.59
N GLY A 215 10.90 4.09 -21.48
CA GLY A 215 9.70 4.62 -20.83
C GLY A 215 9.22 3.83 -19.61
N HIS A 216 9.76 2.64 -19.38
CA HIS A 216 9.31 1.72 -18.32
C HIS A 216 9.70 2.21 -16.92
N GLY A 217 10.96 2.60 -16.72
CA GLY A 217 11.47 3.09 -15.45
C GLY A 217 10.79 4.38 -15.00
N THR A 218 10.44 5.26 -15.94
CA THR A 218 9.63 6.45 -15.67
C THR A 218 8.28 6.08 -15.08
N HIS A 219 7.59 5.08 -15.65
CA HIS A 219 6.27 4.64 -15.19
C HIS A 219 6.33 4.00 -13.80
N VAL A 220 7.34 3.15 -13.58
CA VAL A 220 7.64 2.55 -12.28
C VAL A 220 7.95 3.63 -11.22
N ALA A 221 8.78 4.62 -11.54
CA ALA A 221 9.14 5.69 -10.60
C ALA A 221 7.92 6.52 -10.17
N GLY A 222 7.02 6.83 -11.11
CA GLY A 222 5.77 7.55 -10.81
C GLY A 222 4.86 6.80 -9.85
N ILE A 223 4.70 5.48 -10.04
CA ILE A 223 3.88 4.65 -9.14
C ILE A 223 4.43 4.71 -7.72
N VAL A 224 5.75 4.56 -7.56
CA VAL A 224 6.36 4.55 -6.22
C VAL A 224 6.26 5.91 -5.55
N SER A 225 6.67 6.98 -6.24
CA SER A 225 6.96 8.25 -5.59
C SER A 225 6.87 9.46 -6.53
N ALA A 226 5.87 9.50 -7.42
CA ALA A 226 5.48 10.78 -8.03
C ALA A 226 5.25 11.85 -6.96
N GLU A 227 5.60 13.09 -7.28
CA GLU A 227 5.26 14.23 -6.42
C GLU A 227 3.75 14.29 -6.21
N THR A 228 3.31 14.28 -4.95
CA THR A 228 1.90 14.17 -4.60
C THR A 228 1.44 15.48 -3.98
N ASN A 229 0.21 15.88 -4.28
CA ASN A 229 -0.41 17.12 -3.84
C ASN A 229 0.23 18.39 -4.46
N ASN A 230 0.78 18.27 -5.67
CA ASN A 230 1.45 19.35 -6.41
C ASN A 230 0.54 20.03 -7.48
N SER A 231 -0.76 19.68 -7.50
CA SER A 231 -1.77 20.13 -8.47
C SER A 231 -1.48 19.73 -9.92
N THR A 232 -0.64 18.72 -10.12
CA THR A 232 -0.22 18.21 -11.42
C THR A 232 -0.38 16.69 -11.46
N GLY A 233 -0.62 16.14 -12.64
CA GLY A 233 -0.47 14.71 -12.89
C GLY A 233 -1.09 13.76 -11.87
N ILE A 234 -0.24 12.91 -11.31
CA ILE A 234 -0.59 11.72 -10.53
C ILE A 234 -0.09 11.81 -9.08
N ALA A 235 -0.69 11.04 -8.18
CA ALA A 235 -0.15 10.77 -6.85
C ALA A 235 0.74 9.51 -6.87
N GLY A 236 1.87 9.54 -6.16
CA GLY A 236 2.72 8.37 -5.90
C GLY A 236 2.33 7.68 -4.59
N VAL A 237 2.50 6.36 -4.50
CA VAL A 237 2.13 5.60 -3.27
C VAL A 237 2.87 6.13 -2.04
N ALA A 238 4.16 6.41 -2.15
CA ALA A 238 4.99 6.99 -1.10
C ALA A 238 5.59 8.32 -1.57
N GLY A 239 4.72 9.31 -1.77
CA GLY A 239 5.09 10.64 -2.30
C GLY A 239 6.19 11.37 -1.53
N ASP A 240 6.39 11.13 -0.24
CA ASP A 240 7.45 11.79 0.55
C ASP A 240 8.75 10.99 0.67
N CYS A 241 8.79 9.76 0.15
CA CYS A 241 10.02 8.95 0.11
C CYS A 241 10.96 9.43 -0.99
N LYS A 242 12.26 9.15 -0.85
CA LYS A 242 13.23 9.41 -1.92
C LYS A 242 13.34 8.21 -2.84
N ILE A 243 13.65 8.47 -4.11
CA ILE A 243 14.01 7.42 -5.07
C ILE A 243 15.46 7.55 -5.52
N LEU A 244 16.15 6.42 -5.59
CA LEU A 244 17.48 6.29 -6.18
C LEU A 244 17.36 5.57 -7.53
N VAL A 245 17.56 6.29 -8.62
CA VAL A 245 17.39 5.75 -9.98
C VAL A 245 18.70 5.11 -10.45
N VAL A 246 18.67 3.82 -10.78
CA VAL A 246 19.81 3.09 -11.33
C VAL A 246 19.38 2.41 -12.62
N GLN A 247 20.03 2.74 -13.73
CA GLN A 247 19.65 2.18 -15.02
C GLN A 247 20.33 0.83 -15.24
N VAL A 248 19.52 -0.22 -15.35
CA VAL A 248 19.93 -1.61 -15.60
C VAL A 248 19.21 -2.25 -16.79
N PHE A 249 18.28 -1.52 -17.43
CA PHE A 249 17.65 -1.90 -18.69
C PHE A 249 18.03 -0.90 -19.78
N ASN A 250 18.44 -1.41 -20.93
CA ASN A 250 18.74 -0.56 -22.07
C ASN A 250 17.46 -0.05 -22.74
N ALA A 251 17.61 0.83 -23.73
CA ALA A 251 16.50 1.39 -24.49
C ALA A 251 15.58 0.33 -25.15
N SER A 252 16.06 -0.89 -25.38
CA SER A 252 15.28 -1.99 -25.96
C SER A 252 14.63 -2.93 -24.93
N GLY A 253 14.75 -2.63 -23.63
CA GLY A 253 14.17 -3.44 -22.56
C GLY A 253 15.00 -4.68 -22.19
N TYR A 254 16.25 -4.77 -22.64
CA TYR A 254 17.15 -5.86 -22.26
C TYR A 254 18.03 -5.49 -21.06
N LEU A 255 18.32 -6.48 -20.23
CA LEU A 255 19.23 -6.38 -19.09
C LEU A 255 20.24 -7.53 -19.12
N TRP A 256 21.40 -7.31 -18.48
CA TRP A 256 22.33 -8.37 -18.12
C TRP A 256 22.40 -8.54 -16.61
N TRP A 257 22.56 -9.77 -16.12
CA TRP A 257 22.66 -10.03 -14.68
C TRP A 257 23.83 -9.31 -14.02
N SER A 258 24.89 -9.02 -14.77
CA SER A 258 26.01 -8.19 -14.31
C SER A 258 25.58 -6.74 -14.01
N TRP A 259 24.67 -6.17 -14.81
CA TRP A 259 24.11 -4.83 -14.61
C TRP A 259 23.17 -4.82 -13.39
N PHE A 260 22.27 -5.81 -13.30
CA PHE A 260 21.42 -6.00 -12.12
C PHE A 260 22.25 -6.10 -10.84
N LYS A 261 23.26 -6.99 -10.82
CA LYS A 261 24.15 -7.18 -9.66
C LYS A 261 24.82 -5.87 -9.26
N ASN A 262 25.42 -5.17 -10.22
CA ASN A 262 26.09 -3.90 -9.93
C ASN A 262 25.11 -2.84 -9.43
N GLY A 263 23.90 -2.79 -10.00
CA GLY A 263 22.84 -1.89 -9.56
C GLY A 263 22.37 -2.19 -8.13
N VAL A 264 22.23 -3.46 -7.75
CA VAL A 264 21.86 -3.87 -6.39
C VAL A 264 22.94 -3.45 -5.40
N ILE A 265 24.21 -3.74 -5.70
CA ILE A 265 25.33 -3.32 -4.85
C ILE A 265 25.33 -1.79 -4.71
N TYR A 266 25.20 -1.06 -5.81
CA TYR A 266 25.18 0.40 -5.80
C TYR A 266 24.02 0.94 -4.97
N ALA A 267 22.81 0.41 -5.11
CA ALA A 267 21.66 0.87 -4.35
C ALA A 267 21.82 0.64 -2.84
N VAL A 268 22.28 -0.55 -2.44
CA VAL A 268 22.58 -0.89 -1.04
C VAL A 268 23.65 0.06 -0.48
N ASP A 269 24.75 0.24 -1.20
CA ASP A 269 25.89 1.06 -0.75
C ASP A 269 25.55 2.55 -0.66
N ASN A 270 24.53 3.00 -1.42
CA ASN A 270 24.00 4.37 -1.38
C ASN A 270 22.75 4.51 -0.50
N GLY A 271 22.53 3.56 0.40
CA GLY A 271 21.58 3.71 1.52
C GLY A 271 20.13 3.38 1.18
N ALA A 272 19.85 2.75 0.03
CA ALA A 272 18.52 2.24 -0.26
C ALA A 272 18.06 1.27 0.84
N LYS A 273 16.83 1.44 1.32
CA LYS A 273 16.17 0.52 2.26
C LYS A 273 15.31 -0.51 1.54
N ILE A 274 14.83 -0.12 0.37
CA ILE A 274 14.01 -0.94 -0.51
C ILE A 274 14.63 -0.84 -1.91
N ILE A 275 14.63 -1.93 -2.66
CA ILE A 275 14.94 -1.97 -4.08
C ILE A 275 13.69 -2.49 -4.78
N ASN A 276 13.16 -1.71 -5.72
CA ASN A 276 12.18 -2.17 -6.69
C ASN A 276 12.92 -2.68 -7.94
N PHE A 277 12.61 -3.90 -8.36
CA PHE A 277 13.07 -4.47 -9.61
C PHE A 277 11.89 -5.02 -10.42
N SER A 278 11.41 -4.23 -11.38
CA SER A 278 10.28 -4.54 -12.23
C SER A 278 10.71 -5.28 -13.50
N GLY A 279 11.52 -6.32 -13.36
CA GLY A 279 11.81 -7.22 -14.47
C GLY A 279 12.19 -8.63 -14.03
N ALA A 280 12.49 -9.45 -15.02
CA ALA A 280 12.51 -10.90 -14.86
C ALA A 280 13.54 -11.57 -15.78
N GLY A 281 14.02 -12.75 -15.36
CA GLY A 281 14.86 -13.60 -16.18
C GLY A 281 15.05 -15.00 -15.62
N GLY A 282 15.96 -15.76 -16.24
CA GLY A 282 16.37 -17.09 -15.77
C GLY A 282 17.26 -17.03 -14.53
N ALA A 283 17.36 -18.15 -13.82
CA ALA A 283 18.26 -18.27 -12.66
C ALA A 283 19.71 -17.95 -13.05
N SER A 284 20.43 -17.29 -12.14
CA SER A 284 21.82 -16.87 -12.33
C SER A 284 22.51 -16.76 -10.98
N GLN A 285 23.73 -17.28 -10.87
CA GLN A 285 24.54 -17.16 -9.66
C GLN A 285 24.84 -15.69 -9.34
N GLU A 286 25.12 -14.87 -10.36
CA GLU A 286 25.36 -13.43 -10.14
C GLU A 286 24.13 -12.72 -9.58
N ALA A 287 22.94 -13.07 -10.06
CA ALA A 287 21.70 -12.53 -9.53
C ALA A 287 21.44 -13.02 -8.10
N TYR A 288 21.72 -14.31 -7.82
CA TYR A 288 21.60 -14.88 -6.47
C TYR A 288 22.52 -14.15 -5.48
N ASP A 289 23.79 -13.96 -5.84
CA ASP A 289 24.78 -13.30 -4.98
C ASP A 289 24.42 -11.82 -4.73
N ALA A 290 23.86 -11.13 -5.74
CA ALA A 290 23.34 -9.77 -5.58
C ALA A 290 22.18 -9.71 -4.57
N VAL A 291 21.23 -10.64 -4.68
CA VAL A 291 20.11 -10.74 -3.74
C VAL A 291 20.60 -11.10 -2.33
N ALA A 292 21.56 -12.03 -2.21
CA ALA A 292 22.19 -12.35 -0.94
C ALA A 292 22.92 -11.13 -0.33
N TYR A 293 23.52 -10.29 -1.16
CA TYR A 293 24.14 -9.04 -0.71
C TYR A 293 23.11 -8.10 -0.10
N ALA A 294 22.01 -7.82 -0.80
CA ALA A 294 20.91 -7.00 -0.27
C ALA A 294 20.32 -7.59 1.03
N ASP A 295 20.12 -8.91 1.06
CA ASP A 295 19.61 -9.62 2.25
C ASP A 295 20.54 -9.43 3.46
N SER A 296 21.85 -9.63 3.29
CA SER A 296 22.85 -9.47 4.34
C SER A 296 23.01 -8.03 4.85
N HIS A 297 22.53 -7.04 4.09
CA HIS A 297 22.54 -5.61 4.45
C HIS A 297 21.18 -5.10 4.94
N ASN A 298 20.21 -6.01 5.16
CA ASN A 298 18.84 -5.66 5.57
C ASN A 298 18.16 -4.68 4.59
N VAL A 299 18.35 -4.89 3.29
CA VAL A 299 17.64 -4.16 2.24
C VAL A 299 16.54 -5.07 1.68
N LEU A 300 15.32 -4.54 1.63
CA LEU A 300 14.17 -5.25 1.06
C LEU A 300 14.26 -5.22 -0.47
N LEU A 301 14.20 -6.36 -1.14
CA LEU A 301 14.04 -6.43 -2.60
C LEU A 301 12.60 -6.81 -2.95
N VAL A 302 11.91 -5.91 -3.63
CA VAL A 302 10.57 -6.15 -4.18
C VAL A 302 10.71 -6.40 -5.68
N ALA A 303 10.29 -7.57 -6.14
CA ALA A 303 10.49 -8.01 -7.52
C ALA A 303 9.20 -8.53 -8.15
N SER A 304 8.99 -8.18 -9.42
CA SER A 304 7.83 -8.63 -10.18
C SER A 304 7.91 -10.14 -10.46
N ALA A 305 6.76 -10.84 -10.36
CA ALA A 305 6.72 -12.29 -10.50
C ALA A 305 6.97 -12.78 -11.94
N GLY A 306 6.68 -11.95 -12.94
CA GLY A 306 6.72 -12.28 -14.36
C GLY A 306 5.35 -12.16 -15.04
N ASN A 307 5.36 -12.13 -16.38
CA ASN A 307 4.18 -11.95 -17.23
C ASN A 307 4.04 -13.15 -18.18
N ASN A 308 3.97 -14.36 -17.62
CA ASN A 308 4.01 -15.62 -18.39
C ASN A 308 2.77 -16.51 -18.16
N CYS A 309 1.58 -15.91 -18.08
CA CYS A 309 0.31 -16.64 -18.22
C CYS A 309 0.10 -17.75 -17.19
N GLY A 310 0.27 -17.43 -15.90
CA GLY A 310 0.17 -18.40 -14.82
C GLY A 310 1.36 -19.36 -14.71
N ALA A 311 2.40 -19.21 -15.54
CA ALA A 311 3.62 -19.98 -15.40
C ALA A 311 4.39 -19.61 -14.12
N ARG A 312 5.45 -20.38 -13.85
CA ARG A 312 6.33 -20.20 -12.68
C ARG A 312 6.81 -18.76 -12.52
N VAL A 313 7.02 -18.38 -11.26
CA VAL A 313 7.69 -17.12 -10.88
C VAL A 313 9.12 -17.09 -11.44
N PHE A 314 9.51 -15.97 -12.03
CA PHE A 314 10.83 -15.73 -12.60
C PHE A 314 11.82 -15.18 -11.55
N TYR A 315 13.10 -15.16 -11.91
CA TYR A 315 14.13 -14.58 -11.04
C TYR A 315 14.28 -13.09 -11.32
N PRO A 316 14.58 -12.26 -10.30
CA PRO A 316 14.95 -12.63 -8.93
C PRO A 316 13.77 -12.89 -7.98
N ALA A 317 12.52 -12.62 -8.35
CA ALA A 317 11.36 -12.79 -7.47
C ALA A 317 11.27 -14.21 -6.87
N ALA A 318 11.59 -15.24 -7.65
CA ALA A 318 11.60 -16.63 -7.19
C ALA A 318 12.60 -16.90 -6.04
N TYR A 319 13.57 -16.01 -5.79
CA TYR A 319 14.46 -16.09 -4.64
C TYR A 319 13.77 -15.74 -3.31
N SER A 320 12.49 -15.33 -3.30
CA SER A 320 11.70 -15.14 -2.07
C SER A 320 11.51 -16.38 -1.20
N SER A 321 11.68 -17.57 -1.79
CA SER A 321 11.75 -18.84 -1.06
C SER A 321 13.10 -19.08 -0.38
N SER A 322 14.15 -18.39 -0.83
CA SER A 322 15.51 -18.55 -0.32
C SER A 322 15.91 -17.42 0.63
N PHE A 323 15.37 -16.21 0.43
CA PHE A 323 15.70 -15.02 1.20
C PHE A 323 14.45 -14.40 1.81
N PRO A 324 14.45 -14.15 3.13
CA PRO A 324 13.32 -13.50 3.78
C PRO A 324 13.13 -12.05 3.33
N ASN A 325 14.20 -11.38 2.86
CA ASN A 325 14.16 -9.98 2.44
C ASN A 325 13.73 -9.78 0.98
N VAL A 326 13.25 -10.82 0.29
CA VAL A 326 12.69 -10.71 -1.07
C VAL A 326 11.17 -10.88 -1.02
N ILE A 327 10.47 -9.98 -1.69
CA ILE A 327 9.02 -10.05 -1.92
C ILE A 327 8.77 -10.27 -3.41
N ALA A 328 8.14 -11.40 -3.74
CA ALA A 328 7.65 -11.67 -5.09
C ALA A 328 6.21 -11.17 -5.24
N VAL A 329 5.97 -10.36 -6.27
CA VAL A 329 4.70 -9.65 -6.49
C VAL A 329 4.03 -10.08 -7.80
N SER A 330 2.84 -10.70 -7.69
CA SER A 330 1.95 -10.94 -8.83
C SER A 330 1.05 -9.73 -9.10
N ALA A 331 0.39 -9.71 -10.26
CA ALA A 331 -0.49 -8.63 -10.69
C ALA A 331 -1.97 -9.01 -10.54
N THR A 332 -2.78 -8.06 -10.08
CA THR A 332 -4.24 -8.08 -10.14
C THR A 332 -4.78 -7.01 -11.09
N ASP A 333 -5.98 -7.24 -11.60
CA ASP A 333 -6.76 -6.28 -12.35
C ASP A 333 -7.66 -5.42 -11.43
N HIS A 334 -8.44 -4.53 -12.04
CA HIS A 334 -9.39 -3.62 -11.38
C HIS A 334 -10.61 -4.32 -10.74
N ASN A 335 -10.62 -5.65 -10.69
CA ASN A 335 -11.59 -6.49 -10.00
C ASN A 335 -10.95 -7.39 -8.92
N ASP A 336 -9.70 -7.11 -8.55
CA ASP A 336 -8.87 -7.94 -7.67
C ASP A 336 -8.62 -9.37 -8.19
N VAL A 337 -8.89 -9.62 -9.47
CA VAL A 337 -8.61 -10.91 -10.09
C VAL A 337 -7.15 -10.93 -10.53
N ILE A 338 -6.45 -12.04 -10.30
CA ILE A 338 -5.10 -12.23 -10.85
C ILE A 338 -5.16 -12.02 -12.37
N SER A 339 -4.38 -11.06 -12.86
CA SER A 339 -4.34 -10.72 -14.28
C SER A 339 -3.88 -11.92 -15.10
N GLU A 340 -4.47 -12.14 -16.27
CA GLU A 340 -4.27 -13.34 -17.09
C GLU A 340 -2.78 -13.59 -17.37
N TYR A 341 -2.02 -12.53 -17.65
CA TYR A 341 -0.59 -12.60 -17.94
C TYR A 341 0.26 -12.94 -16.71
N SER A 342 -0.22 -12.77 -15.48
CA SER A 342 0.63 -12.80 -14.30
C SER A 342 1.20 -14.18 -14.03
N SER A 343 2.51 -14.25 -13.74
CA SER A 343 3.12 -15.44 -13.18
C SER A 343 2.63 -15.70 -11.76
N VAL A 344 2.42 -16.96 -11.42
CA VAL A 344 1.98 -17.40 -10.09
C VAL A 344 2.84 -18.56 -9.59
N GLY A 345 2.81 -18.81 -8.28
CA GLY A 345 3.52 -19.92 -7.69
C GLY A 345 3.72 -19.77 -6.18
N PRO A 346 4.26 -20.80 -5.51
CA PRO A 346 4.48 -20.78 -4.06
C PRO A 346 5.50 -19.72 -3.60
N GLN A 347 6.25 -19.12 -4.52
CA GLN A 347 7.18 -18.02 -4.24
C GLN A 347 6.45 -16.68 -4.05
N VAL A 348 5.26 -16.51 -4.64
CA VAL A 348 4.49 -15.25 -4.54
C VAL A 348 4.18 -14.95 -3.08
N ASN A 349 4.39 -13.71 -2.66
CA ASN A 349 4.15 -13.29 -1.28
C ASN A 349 2.89 -12.46 -1.14
N VAL A 350 2.66 -11.57 -2.11
CA VAL A 350 1.48 -10.71 -2.24
C VAL A 350 1.19 -10.50 -3.72
N ALA A 351 -0.02 -10.04 -4.04
CA ALA A 351 -0.34 -9.45 -5.33
C ALA A 351 -0.72 -7.98 -5.13
N ALA A 352 -0.61 -7.19 -6.19
CA ALA A 352 -1.01 -5.78 -6.19
C ALA A 352 -1.52 -5.39 -7.59
N PRO A 353 -2.23 -4.26 -7.72
CA PRO A 353 -2.70 -3.75 -9.00
C PRO A 353 -1.60 -3.67 -10.05
N GLY A 354 -1.74 -4.47 -11.10
CA GLY A 354 -0.84 -4.49 -12.25
C GLY A 354 -1.54 -4.23 -13.59
N GLY A 355 -2.87 -4.15 -13.61
CA GLY A 355 -3.66 -3.90 -14.81
C GLY A 355 -4.27 -5.16 -15.42
N TYR A 356 -5.23 -4.98 -16.30
CA TYR A 356 -5.90 -6.06 -17.00
C TYR A 356 -5.07 -6.60 -18.19
N GLY A 357 -4.37 -5.71 -18.90
CA GLY A 357 -3.57 -5.98 -20.08
C GLY A 357 -4.44 -6.04 -21.34
N THR A 358 -5.06 -7.17 -21.61
CA THR A 358 -6.04 -7.33 -22.70
C THR A 358 -6.83 -8.62 -22.49
N ALA A 359 -7.96 -8.76 -23.17
CA ALA A 359 -8.62 -10.05 -23.25
C ALA A 359 -7.80 -11.04 -24.11
N ASN A 360 -7.54 -12.24 -23.58
CA ASN A 360 -6.78 -13.30 -24.23
C ASN A 360 -5.30 -12.94 -24.44
N PHE A 361 -4.70 -12.23 -23.48
CA PHE A 361 -3.27 -11.86 -23.53
C PHE A 361 -2.39 -13.07 -23.85
N CYS A 362 -2.75 -14.23 -23.30
CA CYS A 362 -2.00 -15.47 -23.41
C CYS A 362 -2.23 -16.23 -24.72
N GLU A 363 -3.19 -15.78 -25.55
CA GLU A 363 -3.52 -16.42 -26.83
C GLU A 363 -3.08 -15.58 -28.03
N THR A 364 -3.18 -14.26 -27.96
CA THR A 364 -2.98 -13.38 -29.13
C THR A 364 -1.68 -12.58 -29.11
N GLU A 365 -1.02 -12.47 -27.95
CA GLU A 365 0.12 -11.56 -27.72
C GLU A 365 -0.17 -10.07 -28.06
N ASP A 366 -1.44 -9.71 -28.32
CA ASP A 366 -1.84 -8.33 -28.61
C ASP A 366 -1.91 -7.53 -27.32
N ILE A 367 -0.97 -6.61 -27.11
CA ILE A 367 -0.98 -5.75 -25.92
C ILE A 367 -1.68 -4.43 -26.25
N TYR A 368 -2.78 -4.16 -25.55
CA TYR A 368 -3.59 -2.97 -25.74
C TYR A 368 -3.78 -2.26 -24.40
N TYR A 369 -3.03 -1.17 -24.20
CA TYR A 369 -3.13 -0.43 -22.94
C TYR A 369 -4.29 0.56 -22.95
N ASP A 370 -5.13 0.49 -21.93
CA ASP A 370 -6.28 1.38 -21.74
C ASP A 370 -6.59 1.65 -20.25
N ALA A 371 -7.80 2.14 -19.97
CA ALA A 371 -8.20 2.53 -18.63
C ALA A 371 -8.25 1.35 -17.64
N ASP A 372 -8.30 0.11 -18.11
CA ASP A 372 -8.30 -1.10 -17.27
C ASP A 372 -6.90 -1.40 -16.69
N ASP A 373 -5.89 -0.62 -17.09
CA ASP A 373 -4.49 -0.74 -16.74
C ASP A 373 -4.00 0.36 -15.79
N ILE A 374 -2.70 0.33 -15.47
CA ILE A 374 -2.11 1.22 -14.46
C ILE A 374 -1.71 2.55 -15.11
N TYR A 375 -2.37 3.62 -14.68
CA TYR A 375 -2.03 4.99 -15.07
C TYR A 375 -0.87 5.52 -14.24
N SER A 376 0.21 5.92 -14.89
CA SER A 376 1.36 6.55 -14.23
C SER A 376 2.13 7.46 -15.20
N THR A 377 3.23 8.03 -14.76
CA THR A 377 4.12 8.90 -15.54
C THR A 377 4.73 8.17 -16.73
N THR A 378 4.95 8.89 -17.81
CA THR A 378 5.74 8.46 -18.97
C THR A 378 6.67 9.59 -19.38
N PRO A 379 7.76 9.34 -20.14
CA PRO A 379 8.62 10.43 -20.58
C PRO A 379 7.86 11.53 -21.32
N ASN A 380 8.26 12.78 -21.11
CA ASN A 380 7.70 13.95 -21.81
C ASN A 380 8.35 14.21 -23.18
N TYR A 381 8.91 13.15 -23.77
CA TYR A 381 9.55 13.09 -25.07
C TYR A 381 9.25 11.72 -25.71
N SER A 382 9.68 11.47 -26.95
CA SER A 382 9.43 10.16 -27.59
C SER A 382 10.28 9.05 -26.97
N PHE A 383 9.67 7.89 -26.72
CA PHE A 383 10.30 6.71 -26.12
C PHE A 383 9.82 5.41 -26.80
N ASN A 384 10.54 4.32 -26.57
CA ASN A 384 10.37 3.10 -27.36
C ASN A 384 9.05 2.36 -27.11
N ILE A 385 8.55 2.29 -25.86
CA ILE A 385 7.24 1.66 -25.60
C ILE A 385 6.11 2.39 -26.33
N GLN A 386 6.12 3.73 -26.37
CA GLN A 386 5.15 4.51 -27.14
C GLN A 386 5.22 4.20 -28.63
N ASN A 387 6.42 3.97 -29.19
CA ASN A 387 6.57 3.65 -30.61
C ASN A 387 5.99 2.26 -30.95
N LEU A 388 6.00 1.32 -30.00
CA LEU A 388 5.41 -0.01 -30.14
C LEU A 388 3.90 -0.02 -29.85
N HIS A 389 3.45 0.85 -28.94
CA HIS A 389 2.06 0.97 -28.50
C HIS A 389 1.59 2.43 -28.59
N PRO A 390 1.11 2.89 -29.77
CA PRO A 390 0.82 4.30 -30.03
C PRO A 390 -0.26 4.95 -29.15
N LYS A 391 -1.00 4.16 -28.36
CA LYS A 391 -1.96 4.67 -27.37
C LYS A 391 -1.32 5.11 -26.06
N VAL A 392 -0.08 4.67 -25.81
CA VAL A 392 0.70 5.15 -24.67
C VAL A 392 1.15 6.57 -24.97
N THR A 393 0.63 7.52 -24.18
CA THR A 393 0.87 8.95 -24.34
C THR A 393 2.14 9.39 -23.61
N GLN A 394 2.63 10.59 -23.94
CA GLN A 394 3.72 11.27 -23.23
C GLN A 394 3.19 11.92 -21.95
N ASN A 395 4.09 12.18 -21.00
CA ASN A 395 3.83 12.66 -19.63
C ASN A 395 3.09 11.65 -18.77
N TYR A 396 1.96 11.13 -19.21
CA TYR A 396 1.20 10.13 -18.47
C TYR A 396 0.64 9.09 -19.43
N GLY A 397 0.50 7.86 -18.98
CA GLY A 397 0.00 6.77 -19.80
C GLY A 397 -0.30 5.50 -19.03
N TYR A 398 -1.04 4.61 -19.69
CA TYR A 398 -1.41 3.31 -19.17
C TYR A 398 -0.38 2.25 -19.56
N LEU A 399 0.02 1.41 -18.61
CA LEU A 399 0.79 0.18 -18.82
C LEU A 399 0.26 -0.94 -17.93
N ALA A 400 0.45 -2.18 -18.37
CA ALA A 400 0.06 -3.38 -17.65
C ALA A 400 1.25 -4.30 -17.39
N GLY A 401 1.24 -5.00 -16.25
CA GLY A 401 2.24 -6.00 -15.91
C GLY A 401 2.45 -6.14 -14.42
N SER A 402 3.06 -7.28 -14.02
CA SER A 402 3.63 -7.41 -12.68
C SER A 402 4.72 -6.37 -12.41
N SER A 403 5.30 -5.78 -13.45
CA SER A 403 6.17 -4.61 -13.40
C SER A 403 5.51 -3.35 -12.84
N MET A 404 4.19 -3.21 -12.96
CA MET A 404 3.41 -2.11 -12.39
C MET A 404 2.84 -2.50 -11.02
N ALA A 405 2.70 -3.79 -10.71
CA ALA A 405 2.32 -4.26 -9.37
C ALA A 405 3.45 -4.11 -8.33
N ALA A 406 4.67 -4.51 -8.68
CA ALA A 406 5.84 -4.40 -7.79
C ALA A 406 6.09 -2.99 -7.20
N PRO A 407 5.99 -1.88 -7.96
CA PRO A 407 6.19 -0.55 -7.40
C PRO A 407 5.10 -0.11 -6.43
N HIS A 408 3.85 -0.58 -6.55
CA HIS A 408 2.84 -0.34 -5.51
C HIS A 408 3.29 -0.94 -4.17
N VAL A 409 3.75 -2.20 -4.18
CA VAL A 409 4.26 -2.87 -2.98
C VAL A 409 5.51 -2.19 -2.43
N SER A 410 6.41 -1.73 -3.31
CA SER A 410 7.60 -0.95 -2.90
C SER A 410 7.22 0.36 -2.22
N GLY A 411 6.20 1.07 -2.74
CA GLY A 411 5.64 2.27 -2.13
C GLY A 411 5.04 1.99 -0.75
N VAL A 412 4.18 0.97 -0.63
CA VAL A 412 3.58 0.59 0.68
C VAL A 412 4.66 0.18 1.68
N ALA A 413 5.69 -0.57 1.27
CA ALA A 413 6.84 -0.86 2.12
C ALA A 413 7.56 0.43 2.58
N GLY A 414 7.65 1.44 1.71
CA GLY A 414 8.15 2.77 2.04
C GLY A 414 7.31 3.48 3.11
N LEU A 415 5.98 3.42 3.01
CA LEU A 415 5.06 3.95 4.03
C LEU A 415 5.25 3.23 5.38
N VAL A 416 5.34 1.89 5.37
CA VAL A 416 5.58 1.09 6.59
C VAL A 416 6.90 1.49 7.28
N LEU A 417 7.99 1.59 6.51
CA LEU A 417 9.28 2.03 7.05
C LEU A 417 9.29 3.50 7.49
N SER A 418 8.40 4.33 6.94
CA SER A 418 8.24 5.72 7.37
C SER A 418 7.63 5.83 8.77
N LEU A 419 6.78 4.87 9.16
CA LEU A 419 6.23 4.78 10.52
C LEU A 419 7.23 4.17 11.52
N ASN A 420 8.01 3.19 11.07
CA ASN A 420 9.06 2.59 11.89
C ASN A 420 10.29 2.22 11.06
N PRO A 421 11.31 3.10 10.99
CA PRO A 421 12.51 2.88 10.18
C PRO A 421 13.44 1.80 10.74
N ASN A 422 13.15 1.24 11.92
CA ASN A 422 13.93 0.18 12.55
C ASN A 422 13.43 -1.24 12.20
N LEU A 423 12.34 -1.36 11.45
CA LEU A 423 11.87 -2.67 11.01
C LEU A 423 12.89 -3.30 10.07
N ILE A 424 13.21 -4.57 10.29
CA ILE A 424 14.00 -5.35 9.33
C ILE A 424 13.10 -5.81 8.18
N PRO A 425 13.65 -6.09 6.97
CA PRO A 425 12.83 -6.37 5.79
C PRO A 425 11.86 -7.55 5.96
N SER A 426 12.26 -8.59 6.69
CA SER A 426 11.38 -9.73 7.00
C SER A 426 10.15 -9.35 7.83
N GLN A 427 10.24 -8.34 8.70
CA GLN A 427 9.10 -7.80 9.43
C GLN A 427 8.19 -7.00 8.51
N VAL A 428 8.76 -6.19 7.62
CA VAL A 428 7.97 -5.46 6.60
C VAL A 428 7.21 -6.43 5.71
N ARG A 429 7.89 -7.47 5.20
CA ARG A 429 7.25 -8.55 4.44
C ARG A 429 6.12 -9.21 5.22
N ASN A 430 6.34 -9.56 6.49
CA ASN A 430 5.30 -10.18 7.30
C ASN A 430 4.09 -9.27 7.52
N ILE A 431 4.30 -7.96 7.74
CA ILE A 431 3.21 -6.99 7.85
C ILE A 431 2.38 -7.02 6.57
N LEU A 432 3.02 -6.82 5.42
CA LEU A 432 2.35 -6.82 4.12
C LEU A 432 1.59 -8.12 3.84
N GLN A 433 2.16 -9.28 4.17
CA GLN A 433 1.52 -10.57 3.96
C GLN A 433 0.34 -10.83 4.92
N GLN A 434 0.41 -10.35 6.15
CA GLN A 434 -0.63 -10.57 7.16
C GLN A 434 -1.82 -9.63 7.01
N THR A 435 -1.60 -8.45 6.44
CA THR A 435 -2.64 -7.43 6.24
C THR A 435 -3.20 -7.40 4.82
N ALA A 436 -2.62 -8.13 3.87
CA ALA A 436 -3.14 -8.22 2.51
C ALA A 436 -4.54 -8.85 2.47
N ASP A 437 -5.39 -8.32 1.61
CA ASP A 437 -6.72 -8.87 1.37
C ASP A 437 -6.68 -10.28 0.82
N LYS A 438 -7.62 -11.09 1.31
CA LYS A 438 -7.77 -12.49 0.89
C LYS A 438 -8.64 -12.55 -0.34
N VAL A 439 -8.05 -12.37 -1.51
CA VAL A 439 -8.77 -12.54 -2.77
C VAL A 439 -8.81 -14.01 -3.22
N ALA A 440 -9.96 -14.41 -3.77
CA ALA A 440 -10.15 -15.73 -4.34
C ALA A 440 -9.19 -15.99 -5.52
N GLY A 441 -8.74 -17.23 -5.68
CA GLY A 441 -7.86 -17.61 -6.80
C GLY A 441 -6.36 -17.43 -6.58
N MET A 442 -5.93 -16.64 -5.58
CA MET A 442 -4.52 -16.45 -5.23
C MET A 442 -3.82 -17.65 -4.55
N GLY A 443 -4.47 -18.82 -4.51
CA GLY A 443 -3.81 -20.05 -4.05
C GLY A 443 -3.45 -20.09 -2.55
N TRP A 444 -4.02 -19.22 -1.71
CA TRP A 444 -3.97 -19.34 -0.23
C TRP A 444 -4.79 -20.54 0.26
N SER A 445 -4.54 -21.73 -0.29
CA SER A 445 -5.00 -22.97 0.30
C SER A 445 -3.91 -23.47 1.26
N LYS A 446 -4.14 -23.25 2.56
CA LYS A 446 -3.63 -24.05 3.70
C LYS A 446 -2.34 -23.68 4.45
N LEU A 447 -1.66 -22.55 4.26
CA LEU A 447 -0.36 -22.34 4.96
C LEU A 447 -0.28 -21.40 6.16
N TYR A 448 -1.34 -20.65 6.53
CA TYR A 448 -1.33 -19.91 7.79
C TYR A 448 -2.70 -20.04 8.46
N LYS A 449 -2.74 -20.88 9.51
CA LYS A 449 -3.86 -21.07 10.44
C LYS A 449 -3.52 -20.38 11.75
#